data_AF-A0A483AA35-F1
#
_entry.id   AF-A0A483AA35-F1
#
_cell.length_a   1.000
_cell.length_b   1.000
_cell.length_c   1.000
_cell.angle_alpha   90.00
_cell.angle_beta   90.00
_cell.angle_gamma   90.00
#
_symmetry.space_group_name_H-M   'P 1'
#
loop_
_entity.id
_entity.type
_entity.pdbx_description
1 polymer ?
#
loop_
_entity_poly.entity_id
_entity_poly.type
_entity_poly.pdbx_seq_one_letter_code
_entity_poly.pdbx_strand_id
1 'polypeptide(L)' 'MTQLRLAVEMGHQTAGLISCAEAGINNKHFNIEHLATIAKILDIPIITLFESVDQILKKSD' A
#
# COMPACT_ATOMS: atom_id res chain seq x y z
N MET A 1 -3.61 11.03 5.90
CA MET A 1 -3.77 10.93 4.43
C MET A 1 -4.98 10.05 4.14
N THR A 2 -5.82 10.35 3.13
CA THR A 2 -6.99 9.52 2.78
C THR A 2 -6.64 8.57 1.62
N GLN A 3 -7.29 7.41 1.52
CA GLN A 3 -7.09 6.46 0.40
C GLN A 3 -7.31 7.12 -0.96
N LEU A 4 -8.30 8.02 -1.06
CA LEU A 4 -8.59 8.76 -2.28
C LEU A 4 -7.48 9.74 -2.65
N ARG A 5 -6.89 10.42 -1.65
CA ARG A 5 -5.75 11.32 -1.90
C ARG A 5 -4.52 10.56 -2.36
N LEU A 6 -4.23 9.39 -1.78
CA LEU A 6 -3.15 8.52 -2.25
C LEU A 6 -3.40 8.06 -3.70
N ALA A 7 -4.63 7.69 -4.04
CA ALA A 7 -5.00 7.28 -5.39
C ALA A 7 -4.71 8.37 -6.44
N VAL A 8 -5.12 9.60 -6.13
CA VAL A 8 -4.91 10.75 -7.01
C VAL A 8 -3.42 11.03 -7.20
N GLU A 9 -2.62 10.99 -6.13
CA GLU A 9 -1.16 11.18 -6.20
C GLU A 9 -0.45 10.05 -6.95
N MET A 10 -0.98 8.82 -6.93
CA MET A 10 -0.51 7.70 -7.75
C MET A 10 -0.96 7.79 -9.22
N GLY A 11 -1.72 8.82 -9.61
CA GLY A 11 -2.26 8.98 -10.97
C GLY A 11 -3.50 8.14 -11.27
N HIS A 12 -4.16 7.59 -10.25
CA HIS A 12 -5.40 6.83 -10.39
C HIS A 12 -6.62 7.71 -10.09
N GLN A 13 -7.66 7.56 -10.92
CA GLN A 13 -8.91 8.32 -10.77
C GLN A 13 -9.78 7.84 -9.61
N THR A 14 -9.54 6.65 -9.06
CA THR A 14 -10.36 6.08 -7.97
C THR A 14 -9.52 5.38 -6.91
N ALA A 15 -9.99 5.44 -5.66
CA ALA A 15 -9.41 4.71 -4.52
C ALA A 15 -9.59 3.18 -4.61
N GLY A 16 -10.29 2.68 -5.63
CA GLY A 16 -10.63 1.26 -5.76
C GLY A 16 -9.41 0.35 -5.87
N LEU A 17 -8.33 0.81 -6.51
CA LEU A 17 -7.09 0.04 -6.58
C LEU A 17 -6.47 -0.17 -5.19
N ILE A 18 -6.38 0.91 -4.40
CA ILE A 18 -5.82 0.88 -3.05
C ILE A 18 -6.72 0.08 -2.11
N SER A 19 -8.03 0.32 -2.13
CA SER A 19 -8.98 -0.39 -1.27
C SER A 19 -9.04 -1.89 -1.57
N CYS A 20 -9.03 -2.30 -2.85
CA CYS A 20 -8.97 -3.72 -3.19
C CYS A 20 -7.63 -4.36 -2.84
N ALA A 21 -6.51 -3.65 -3.04
CA ALA A 21 -5.18 -4.16 -2.73
C ALA A 21 -4.93 -4.29 -1.21
N GLU A 22 -5.42 -3.34 -0.42
CA GLU A 22 -5.39 -3.42 1.05
C GLU A 22 -6.25 -4.57 1.59
N ALA A 23 -7.43 -4.78 1.00
CA ALA A 23 -8.35 -5.83 1.43
C ALA A 23 -8.06 -7.20 0.81
N GLY A 24 -7.09 -7.32 -0.10
CA GLY A 24 -6.80 -8.55 -0.86
C GLY A 24 -7.95 -9.01 -1.76
N ILE A 25 -8.89 -8.12 -2.10
CA ILE A 25 -10.08 -8.44 -2.88
C ILE A 25 -9.69 -8.62 -4.35
N ASN A 26 -10.29 -9.61 -5.01
CA ASN A 26 -10.04 -9.95 -6.43
C ASN A 26 -8.58 -10.29 -6.73
N ASN A 27 -7.84 -10.83 -5.75
CA ASN A 27 -6.42 -11.17 -5.90
C ASN A 27 -5.56 -9.96 -6.34
N LYS A 28 -6.01 -8.74 -6.02
CA LYS A 28 -5.24 -7.52 -6.23
C LYS A 28 -4.27 -7.35 -5.08
N HIS A 29 -3.02 -7.11 -5.43
CA HIS A 29 -1.93 -6.86 -4.50
C HIS A 29 -1.13 -5.64 -4.98
N PHE A 30 -0.46 -4.96 -4.05
CA PHE A 30 0.53 -3.97 -4.44
C PHE A 30 1.76 -4.67 -5.01
N ASN A 31 2.21 -4.24 -6.19
CA ASN A 31 3.52 -4.63 -6.71
C ASN A 31 4.60 -3.71 -6.11
N ILE A 32 5.87 -4.01 -6.37
CA ILE A 32 7.00 -3.22 -5.82
C ILE A 32 6.98 -1.77 -6.31
N GLU A 33 6.55 -1.52 -7.55
CA GLU A 33 6.44 -0.17 -8.10
C GLU A 33 5.38 0.66 -7.37
N HIS A 34 4.23 0.06 -7.04
CA HIS A 34 3.20 0.69 -6.23
C HIS A 34 3.74 1.02 -4.83
N LEU A 35 4.44 0.09 -4.18
CA LEU A 35 5.03 0.33 -2.86
C LEU A 35 6.09 1.44 -2.89
N ALA A 36 6.96 1.47 -3.90
CA ALA A 36 7.94 2.52 -4.08
C ALA A 36 7.30 3.89 -4.34
N THR A 37 6.23 3.91 -5.15
CA THR A 37 5.47 5.13 -5.43
C THR A 37 4.76 5.64 -4.18
N ILE A 38 4.15 4.74 -3.39
CA ILE A 38 3.52 5.06 -2.11
C ILE A 38 4.54 5.65 -1.14
N ALA A 39 5.71 5.03 -1.00
CA ALA A 39 6.79 5.54 -0.15
C ALA A 39 7.25 6.95 -0.59
N LYS A 40 7.37 7.17 -1.91
CA LYS A 40 7.72 8.48 -2.48
C LYS A 40 6.65 9.55 -2.23
N ILE A 41 5.37 9.22 -2.37
CA ILE A 41 4.25 10.16 -2.11
C ILE A 41 4.17 10.51 -0.62
N LEU A 42 4.42 9.53 0.24
CA LEU A 42 4.42 9.70 1.69
C LEU A 42 5.71 10.40 2.21
N ASP A 43 6.70 10.58 1.33
CA ASP A 43 8.03 11.11 1.65
C ASP A 43 8.72 10.34 2.79
N ILE A 44 8.65 9.01 2.73
CA ILE A 44 9.26 8.09 3.71
C ILE A 44 10.20 7.10 3.02
N PRO A 45 11.21 6.57 3.74
CA PRO A 45 11.99 5.43 3.26
C PRO A 45 11.08 4.23 2.97
N ILE A 46 11.30 3.54 1.84
CA ILE A 46 10.50 2.35 1.46
C ILE A 46 10.54 1.25 2.53
N ILE A 47 11.63 1.15 3.28
CA ILE A 47 11.79 0.20 4.39
C ILE A 47 10.76 0.40 5.51
N THR A 48 10.27 1.64 5.70
CA THR A 48 9.27 1.98 6.72
C THR A 48 7.93 1.32 6.43
N LEU A 49 7.62 1.01 5.17
CA LEU A 49 6.41 0.25 4.81
C LEU A 49 6.44 -1.20 5.34
N PHE A 50 7.64 -1.72 5.60
CA PHE A 50 7.84 -3.10 6.04
C PHE A 50 8.22 -3.21 7.52
N GLU A 51 8.31 -2.09 8.24
CA GLU A 51 8.58 -2.11 9.67
C GLU A 51 7.46 -2.85 10.41
N SER A 52 7.84 -3.73 11.33
CA SER A 52 6.92 -4.57 12.11
C SER A 52 6.09 -5.59 11.31
N VAL A 53 6.36 -5.81 10.02
CA VAL A 53 5.69 -6.88 9.24
C VAL A 53 5.98 -8.27 9.83
N ASP A 54 7.14 -8.46 10.45
CA ASP A 54 7.46 -9.67 11.23
C ASP A 54 6.42 -10.01 12.31
N GLN A 55 5.71 -9.02 12.87
CA GLN A 55 4.66 -9.28 13.86
C GLN A 55 3.37 -9.84 13.24
N ILE A 56 3.13 -9.53 11.95
CA ILE A 56 2.02 -10.10 11.19
C ILE A 56 2.31 -11.57 10.88
N LEU A 57 3.57 -11.90 10.55
CA LEU A 57 4.02 -13.27 10.30
C LEU A 57 3.94 -14.17 11.55
N LYS A 58 4.12 -13.60 12.75
CA LYS A 58 4.04 -14.32 14.03
C LYS A 58 2.62 -14.59 14.53
N LYS A 59 1.60 -14.00 13.89
CA LYS A 59 0.19 -14.12 14.31
C LYS A 59 -0.54 -15.30 13.65
N SER A 60 0.21 -16.17 12.97
CA SER A 60 -0.31 -17.35 12.25
C SER A 60 -0.19 -18.67 13.03
N ASP A 61 0.09 -18.63 14.34
CA ASP A 61 -0.04 -19.76 15.26
C ASP A 61 -1.36 -19.72 16.05
#